data_AF-A0A251SM35-F1
#
_entry.id   AF-A0A251SM35-F1
#
_cell.length_a   1.000
_cell.length_b   1.000
_cell.length_c   1.000
_cell.angle_alpha   90.00
_cell.angle_beta   90.00
_cell.angle_gamma   90.00
#
_symmetry.space_group_name_H-M   'P 1'
#
loop_
_entity.id
_entity.type
_entity.pdbx_description
1 polymer ?
#
loop_
_entity_poly.entity_id
_entity_poly.type
_entity_poly.pdbx_seq_one_letter_code
_entity_poly.pdbx_strand_id
1 'polypeptide(L)'
;MAPKLATLLIFLAVIYLAQTTNSTTIKPSSSFIKSSCATATYPALCEQSLSPFAKTIQTSRAQLARTALAVSLKQSQTTQAYLNKLKQVKGLKPRERSAIGDCLEEVSDSLDRVSKSIKELKNCDRVKGQEFIWHMSNVQTWVSSALTDENTCMDGFGGKVMEGRVKSSVRAHITSVAHVTSNALALVNNFAQKH
;
A
#
# COMPACT_ATOMS: atom_id res chain seq x y z
N MET A 1 -29.58 59.71 13.37
CA MET A 1 -29.47 58.76 12.24
C MET A 1 -28.15 57.97 12.23
N ALA A 2 -27.05 58.49 12.81
CA ALA A 2 -25.76 57.80 12.89
C ALA A 2 -25.70 56.41 13.59
N PRO A 3 -26.42 56.12 14.70
CA PRO A 3 -26.22 54.86 15.43
C PRO A 3 -26.79 53.64 14.70
N LYS A 4 -27.77 53.84 13.80
CA LYS A 4 -28.37 52.78 12.97
C LYS A 4 -27.45 52.35 11.82
N LEU A 5 -26.62 53.26 11.32
CA LEU A 5 -25.65 52.96 10.26
C LEU A 5 -24.47 52.14 10.81
N ALA A 6 -23.99 52.48 12.00
CA ALA A 6 -22.91 51.75 12.67
C ALA A 6 -23.31 50.31 13.03
N THR A 7 -24.55 50.10 13.49
CA THR A 7 -25.08 48.76 13.77
C THR A 7 -25.27 47.92 12.51
N LEU A 8 -25.71 48.53 11.40
CA LEU A 8 -25.83 47.84 10.11
C LEU A 8 -24.47 47.41 9.55
N LEU A 9 -23.44 48.27 9.66
CA LEU A 9 -22.08 47.97 9.23
C LEU A 9 -21.44 46.84 10.07
N ILE A 10 -21.67 46.82 11.38
CA ILE A 10 -21.23 45.73 12.26
C ILE A 10 -21.93 44.41 11.87
N PHE A 11 -23.24 44.44 11.60
CA PHE A 11 -23.98 43.25 11.17
C PHE A 11 -23.47 42.69 9.83
N LEU A 12 -23.20 43.58 8.86
CA LEU A 12 -22.64 43.19 7.56
C LEU A 12 -21.22 42.62 7.69
N ALA A 13 -20.38 43.15 8.58
CA ALA A 13 -19.04 42.63 8.86
C ALA A 13 -19.07 41.23 9.49
N VAL A 14 -20.03 40.97 10.41
CA VAL A 14 -20.22 39.64 11.02
C VAL A 14 -20.70 38.62 9.98
N ILE A 15 -21.58 39.01 9.06
CA ILE A 15 -22.04 38.13 7.96
C ILE A 15 -20.89 37.84 6.99
N TYR A 16 -20.01 38.80 6.72
CA TYR A 16 -18.84 38.61 5.85
C TYR A 16 -17.81 37.66 6.48
N LEU A 17 -17.58 37.76 7.80
CA LEU A 17 -16.69 36.86 8.55
C LEU A 17 -17.27 35.44 8.72
N ALA A 18 -18.60 35.28 8.67
CA ALA A 18 -19.27 33.98 8.74
C ALA A 18 -19.18 33.17 7.43
N GLN A 19 -18.70 33.77 6.32
CA GLN A 19 -18.66 33.11 5.00
C GLN A 19 -17.34 32.38 4.67
N THR A 20 -16.39 32.26 5.60
CA THR A 20 -15.07 31.65 5.31
C THR A 20 -14.69 30.48 6.21
N THR A 21 -15.63 29.59 6.52
CA THR A 21 -15.29 28.22 6.97
C THR A 21 -15.83 27.21 5.96
N ASN A 22 -15.05 26.97 4.89
CA ASN A 22 -15.18 25.74 4.11
C ASN A 22 -14.73 24.58 4.99
N SER A 23 -15.61 24.13 5.90
CA SER A 23 -15.42 22.89 6.64
C SER A 23 -15.51 21.75 5.65
N THR A 24 -14.36 21.32 5.13
CA THR A 24 -14.27 20.11 4.31
C THR A 24 -14.80 18.95 5.15
N THR A 25 -16.03 18.52 4.92
CA THR A 25 -16.61 17.39 5.64
C THR A 25 -15.77 16.16 5.33
N ILE A 26 -14.88 15.77 6.25
CA ILE A 26 -14.05 14.58 6.09
C ILE A 26 -14.99 13.39 6.07
N LYS A 27 -14.99 12.64 4.96
CA LYS A 27 -15.83 11.46 4.81
C LYS A 27 -15.38 10.40 5.85
N PRO A 28 -16.31 9.69 6.50
CA PRO A 28 -15.98 8.66 7.51
C PRO A 28 -14.97 7.61 7.01
N SER A 29 -15.04 7.24 5.74
CA SER A 29 -14.10 6.30 5.11
C SER A 29 -12.68 6.87 4.97
N SER A 30 -12.54 8.17 4.68
CA SER A 30 -11.24 8.84 4.61
C SER A 30 -10.60 8.91 6.00
N SER A 31 -11.36 9.27 7.05
CA SER A 31 -10.85 9.23 8.43
C SER A 31 -10.49 7.81 8.86
N PHE A 32 -11.27 6.81 8.45
CA PHE A 32 -10.99 5.41 8.75
C PHE A 32 -9.69 4.93 8.13
N ILE A 33 -9.46 5.19 6.83
CA ILE A 33 -8.19 4.84 6.15
C ILE A 33 -7.02 5.52 6.85
N LYS A 34 -7.10 6.83 7.08
CA LYS A 34 -6.05 7.59 7.76
C LYS A 34 -5.70 7.01 9.12
N SER A 35 -6.70 6.75 9.96
CA SER A 35 -6.48 6.15 11.28
C SER A 35 -5.91 4.74 11.22
N SER A 36 -6.32 3.93 10.24
CA SER A 36 -5.84 2.55 10.08
C SER A 36 -4.41 2.49 9.57
N CYS A 37 -4.01 3.43 8.71
CA CYS A 37 -2.66 3.55 8.18
C CYS A 37 -1.65 4.13 9.18
N ALA A 38 -2.11 4.74 10.28
CA ALA A 38 -1.25 5.40 11.27
C ALA A 38 -0.24 4.45 11.94
N THR A 39 -0.54 3.15 12.01
CA THR A 39 0.35 2.13 12.59
C THR A 39 1.11 1.32 11.54
N ALA A 40 0.99 1.67 10.26
CA ALA A 40 1.72 1.00 9.19
C ALA A 40 3.17 1.48 9.13
N THR A 41 4.06 0.68 8.56
CA THR A 41 5.49 1.04 8.41
C THR A 41 5.69 2.30 7.56
N TYR A 42 4.84 2.50 6.53
CA TYR A 42 4.88 3.67 5.65
C TYR A 42 3.51 4.35 5.61
N PRO A 43 3.12 5.13 6.66
CA PRO A 43 1.76 5.66 6.81
C PRO A 43 1.30 6.54 5.65
N ALA A 44 2.15 7.46 5.19
CA ALA A 44 1.82 8.37 4.09
C ALA A 44 1.54 7.60 2.79
N LEU A 45 2.37 6.60 2.48
CA LEU A 45 2.18 5.73 1.32
C LEU A 45 0.93 4.86 1.47
N CYS A 46 0.65 4.35 2.67
CA CYS A 46 -0.56 3.59 2.96
C CYS A 46 -1.80 4.44 2.67
N GLU A 47 -1.87 5.67 3.19
CA GLU A 47 -3.00 6.58 2.97
C GLU A 47 -3.12 6.94 1.49
N GLN A 48 -2.01 7.31 0.85
CA GLN A 48 -1.99 7.66 -0.58
C GLN A 48 -2.48 6.52 -1.46
N SER A 49 -2.03 5.29 -1.21
CA SER A 49 -2.35 4.13 -2.03
C SER A 49 -3.79 3.62 -1.81
N LEU A 50 -4.37 3.85 -0.63
CA LEU A 50 -5.71 3.35 -0.28
C LEU A 50 -6.83 4.38 -0.44
N SER A 51 -6.52 5.67 -0.38
CA SER A 51 -7.51 6.76 -0.55
C SER A 51 -8.35 6.67 -1.83
N PRO A 52 -7.81 6.28 -3.00
CA PRO A 52 -8.63 6.08 -4.21
C PRO A 52 -9.74 5.03 -4.04
N PHE A 53 -9.57 4.11 -3.08
CA PHE A 53 -10.49 3.01 -2.80
C PHE A 53 -11.43 3.28 -1.61
N ALA A 54 -11.51 4.52 -1.12
CA ALA A 54 -12.31 4.88 0.05
C ALA A 54 -13.80 4.47 -0.04
N LYS A 55 -14.38 4.46 -1.26
CA LYS A 55 -15.76 3.99 -1.48
C LYS A 55 -15.91 2.48 -1.31
N THR A 56 -14.90 1.71 -1.74
CA THR A 56 -14.87 0.24 -1.63
C THR A 56 -14.57 -0.19 -0.20
N ILE A 57 -13.62 0.48 0.45
CA ILE A 57 -13.18 0.19 1.81
C ILE A 57 -14.27 0.54 2.83
N GLN A 58 -14.95 1.67 2.64
CA GLN A 58 -15.85 2.26 3.63
C GLN A 58 -15.17 2.32 5.01
N THR A 59 -15.73 1.64 6.02
CA THR A 59 -15.15 1.48 7.35
C THR A 59 -14.90 0.01 7.72
N SER A 60 -14.75 -0.86 6.71
CA SER A 60 -14.56 -2.30 6.89
C SER A 60 -13.08 -2.67 6.94
N ARG A 61 -12.64 -3.29 8.04
CA ARG A 61 -11.25 -3.79 8.20
C ARG A 61 -10.93 -4.90 7.23
N ALA A 62 -11.88 -5.80 6.97
CA ALA A 62 -11.73 -6.87 6.00
C ALA A 62 -11.57 -6.31 4.57
N GLN A 63 -12.35 -5.28 4.19
CA GLN A 63 -12.17 -4.63 2.89
C GLN A 63 -10.88 -3.82 2.82
N LEU A 64 -10.48 -3.16 3.91
CA LEU A 64 -9.21 -2.46 4.00
C LEU A 64 -8.02 -3.40 3.76
N ALA A 65 -7.95 -4.53 4.47
CA ALA A 65 -6.88 -5.51 4.32
C ALA A 65 -6.88 -6.14 2.92
N ARG A 66 -8.05 -6.50 2.37
CA ARG A 66 -8.16 -7.00 0.99
C ARG A 66 -7.69 -5.98 -0.04
N THR A 67 -8.05 -4.72 0.14
CA THR A 67 -7.66 -3.65 -0.79
C THR A 67 -6.15 -3.41 -0.73
N ALA A 68 -5.55 -3.43 0.46
CA ALA A 68 -4.11 -3.32 0.61
C ALA A 68 -3.35 -4.47 -0.06
N LEU A 69 -3.84 -5.71 0.07
CA LEU A 69 -3.27 -6.86 -0.66
C LEU A 69 -3.43 -6.72 -2.17
N ALA A 70 -4.58 -6.21 -2.65
CA ALA A 70 -4.78 -5.97 -4.07
C ALA A 70 -3.85 -4.87 -4.63
N VAL A 71 -3.57 -3.82 -3.85
CA VAL A 71 -2.57 -2.80 -4.18
C VAL A 71 -1.18 -3.39 -4.27
N SER A 72 -0.77 -4.21 -3.28
CA SER A 72 0.50 -4.94 -3.30
C SER A 72 0.60 -5.84 -4.55
N LEU A 73 -0.41 -6.67 -4.82
CA LEU A 73 -0.46 -7.53 -6.01
C LEU A 73 -0.29 -6.71 -7.30
N LYS A 74 -1.00 -5.59 -7.43
CA LYS A 74 -0.92 -4.73 -8.62
C LYS A 74 0.48 -4.13 -8.77
N GLN A 75 1.11 -3.71 -7.68
CA GLN A 75 2.45 -3.17 -7.70
C GLN A 75 3.48 -4.25 -8.05
N SER A 76 3.36 -5.47 -7.52
CA SER A 76 4.21 -6.61 -7.88
C SER A 76 4.09 -6.95 -9.37
N GLN A 77 2.88 -6.89 -9.95
CA GLN A 77 2.66 -7.13 -11.40
C GLN A 77 3.35 -6.06 -12.24
N THR A 78 3.25 -4.79 -11.83
CA THR A 78 3.95 -3.68 -12.49
C THR A 78 5.47 -3.89 -12.44
N THR A 79 6.01 -4.28 -11.29
CA THR A 79 7.44 -4.56 -11.11
C THR A 79 7.89 -5.75 -11.96
N GLN A 80 7.12 -6.84 -11.99
CA GLN A 80 7.40 -8.01 -12.84
C GLN A 80 7.44 -7.63 -14.33
N ALA A 81 6.47 -6.84 -14.80
CA ALA A 81 6.43 -6.35 -16.17
C ALA A 81 7.63 -5.45 -16.50
N TYR A 82 8.06 -4.61 -15.55
CA TYR A 82 9.26 -3.80 -15.67
C TYR A 82 10.53 -4.67 -15.79
N LEU A 83 10.71 -5.64 -14.90
CA LEU A 83 11.89 -6.54 -14.91
C LEU A 83 11.97 -7.35 -16.19
N ASN A 84 10.82 -7.87 -16.67
CA ASN A 84 10.73 -8.56 -17.95
C ASN A 84 11.22 -7.68 -19.11
N LYS A 85 10.77 -6.42 -19.17
CA LYS A 85 11.24 -5.47 -20.20
C LYS A 85 12.72 -5.13 -20.04
N LEU A 86 13.17 -4.90 -18.80
CA LEU A 86 14.55 -4.57 -18.50
C LEU A 86 15.49 -5.68 -18.95
N LYS A 87 15.16 -6.95 -18.70
CA LYS A 87 15.97 -8.12 -19.07
C LYS A 87 16.25 -8.20 -20.58
N GLN A 88 15.38 -7.62 -21.41
CA GLN A 88 15.50 -7.58 -22.88
C GLN A 88 16.32 -6.39 -23.41
N VAL A 89 16.74 -5.46 -22.55
CA VAL A 89 17.53 -4.30 -22.96
C VAL A 89 18.88 -4.74 -23.51
N LYS A 90 19.24 -4.20 -24.68
CA LYS A 90 20.55 -4.40 -25.30
C LYS A 90 21.63 -3.68 -24.49
N GLY A 91 22.83 -4.25 -24.41
CA GLY A 91 23.96 -3.65 -23.70
C GLY A 91 24.03 -3.94 -22.20
N LEU A 92 23.11 -4.73 -21.63
CA LEU A 92 23.27 -5.25 -20.27
C LEU A 92 24.48 -6.19 -20.17
N LYS A 93 25.27 -6.01 -19.11
CA LYS A 93 26.34 -6.94 -18.74
C LYS A 93 25.72 -8.32 -18.44
N PRO A 94 26.42 -9.44 -18.72
CA PRO A 94 25.90 -10.78 -18.40
C PRO A 94 25.45 -10.92 -16.94
N ARG A 95 26.22 -10.36 -15.99
CA ARG A 95 25.88 -10.38 -14.57
C ARG A 95 24.64 -9.56 -14.21
N GLU A 96 24.42 -8.42 -14.86
CA GLU A 96 23.19 -7.62 -14.70
C GLU A 96 21.99 -8.40 -15.20
N ARG A 97 22.10 -9.06 -16.36
CA ARG A 97 21.02 -9.89 -16.91
C ARG A 97 20.69 -11.08 -16.01
N SER A 98 21.70 -11.70 -15.40
CA SER A 98 21.50 -12.77 -14.41
C SER A 98 20.76 -12.23 -13.19
N ALA A 99 21.25 -11.16 -12.56
CA ALA A 99 20.62 -10.56 -11.37
C ALA A 99 19.18 -10.08 -11.63
N ILE A 100 18.87 -9.58 -12.83
CA ILE A 100 17.49 -9.25 -13.22
C ILE A 100 16.64 -10.53 -13.33
N GLY A 101 17.22 -11.63 -13.80
CA GLY A 101 16.57 -12.94 -13.85
C GLY A 101 16.22 -13.46 -12.46
N ASP A 102 17.18 -13.47 -11.55
CA ASP A 102 16.98 -13.91 -10.16
C ASP A 102 15.93 -13.03 -9.47
N CYS A 103 16.03 -11.71 -9.62
CA CYS A 103 15.02 -10.79 -9.09
C CYS A 103 13.61 -11.00 -9.68
N LEU A 104 13.51 -11.38 -10.96
CA LEU A 104 12.23 -11.67 -11.59
C LEU A 104 11.58 -12.93 -11.01
N GLU A 105 12.37 -13.93 -10.64
CA GLU A 105 11.90 -15.13 -9.94
C GLU A 105 11.32 -14.77 -8.58
N GLU A 106 12.08 -14.05 -7.75
CA GLU A 106 11.63 -13.57 -6.43
C GLU A 106 10.33 -12.73 -6.50
N VAL A 107 10.22 -11.82 -7.46
CA VAL A 107 8.99 -11.03 -7.66
C VAL A 107 7.82 -11.90 -8.12
N SER A 108 8.09 -12.98 -8.87
CA SER A 108 7.06 -13.94 -9.29
C SER A 108 6.56 -14.80 -8.12
N ASP A 109 7.45 -15.15 -7.20
CA ASP A 109 7.08 -15.84 -5.96
C ASP A 109 6.27 -14.92 -5.05
N SER A 110 6.69 -13.66 -4.86
CA SER A 110 5.88 -12.66 -4.14
C SER A 110 4.46 -12.55 -4.72
N LEU A 111 4.32 -12.52 -6.05
CA LEU A 111 3.02 -12.48 -6.72
C LEU A 111 2.12 -13.67 -6.37
N ASP A 112 2.67 -14.88 -6.37
CA ASP A 112 1.94 -16.09 -5.96
C ASP A 112 1.52 -16.01 -4.48
N ARG A 113 2.44 -15.60 -3.60
CA ARG A 113 2.19 -15.45 -2.16
C ARG A 113 1.11 -14.42 -1.85
N VAL A 114 1.15 -13.24 -2.47
CA VAL A 114 0.10 -12.22 -2.33
C VAL A 114 -1.23 -12.73 -2.89
N SER A 115 -1.21 -13.43 -4.03
CA SER A 115 -2.42 -14.03 -4.62
C SER A 115 -3.06 -15.08 -3.71
N LYS A 116 -2.26 -15.95 -3.09
CA LYS A 116 -2.71 -16.92 -2.08
C LYS A 116 -3.31 -16.21 -0.87
N SER A 117 -2.65 -15.17 -0.38
CA SER A 117 -3.13 -14.34 0.74
C SER A 117 -4.52 -13.74 0.48
N ILE A 118 -4.75 -13.21 -0.73
CA ILE A 118 -6.06 -12.67 -1.11
C ILE A 118 -7.14 -13.76 -1.14
N LYS A 119 -6.81 -14.95 -1.68
CA LYS A 119 -7.77 -16.07 -1.75
C LYS A 119 -8.15 -16.55 -0.36
N GLU A 120 -7.18 -16.68 0.53
CA GLU A 120 -7.38 -17.18 1.89
C GLU A 120 -8.07 -16.17 2.81
N LEU A 121 -7.78 -14.88 2.64
CA LEU A 121 -8.49 -13.83 3.37
C LEU A 121 -10.00 -13.82 3.05
N LYS A 122 -10.42 -14.30 1.87
CA LYS A 122 -11.85 -14.48 1.55
C LYS A 122 -12.50 -15.61 2.34
N ASN A 123 -11.73 -16.64 2.73
CA ASN A 123 -12.25 -17.73 3.57
C ASN A 123 -12.56 -17.23 4.99
N CYS A 124 -11.79 -16.25 5.48
CA CYS A 124 -11.99 -15.63 6.80
C CYS A 124 -13.38 -14.98 6.98
N ASP A 125 -14.04 -14.54 5.90
CA ASP A 125 -15.38 -13.93 5.97
C ASP A 125 -16.47 -14.93 6.42
N ARG A 126 -16.20 -16.23 6.30
CA ARG A 126 -17.19 -17.31 6.47
C ARG A 126 -17.02 -18.11 7.76
N VAL A 127 -15.91 -17.91 8.46
CA VAL A 127 -15.50 -18.71 9.61
C VAL A 127 -15.29 -17.84 10.85
N LYS A 128 -15.24 -18.45 12.03
CA LYS A 128 -14.98 -17.79 13.32
C LYS A 128 -14.09 -18.67 14.20
N GLY A 129 -13.60 -18.13 15.31
CA GLY A 129 -12.84 -18.89 16.30
C GLY A 129 -11.57 -19.50 15.70
N GLN A 130 -11.31 -20.77 16.00
CA GLN A 130 -10.05 -21.43 15.62
C GLN A 130 -9.82 -21.51 14.11
N GLU A 131 -10.89 -21.70 13.31
CA GLU A 131 -10.78 -21.72 11.84
C GLU A 131 -10.37 -20.35 11.29
N PHE A 132 -10.93 -19.27 11.84
CA PHE A 132 -10.51 -17.91 11.47
C PHE A 132 -9.02 -17.69 11.77
N ILE A 133 -8.57 -18.08 12.97
CA ILE A 133 -7.17 -17.96 13.38
C ILE A 133 -6.26 -18.73 12.42
N TRP A 134 -6.65 -19.95 12.04
CA TRP A 134 -5.88 -20.77 11.11
C TRP A 134 -5.75 -20.11 9.74
N HIS A 135 -6.86 -19.70 9.12
CA HIS A 135 -6.84 -19.01 7.82
C HIS A 135 -6.05 -17.70 7.90
N MET A 136 -6.23 -16.91 8.96
CA MET A 136 -5.51 -15.65 9.14
C MET A 136 -4.01 -15.86 9.27
N SER A 137 -3.58 -16.91 9.97
CA SER A 137 -2.15 -17.25 10.10
C SER A 137 -1.50 -17.59 8.76
N ASN A 138 -2.23 -18.24 7.84
CA ASN A 138 -1.78 -18.49 6.48
C ASN A 138 -1.62 -17.18 5.69
N VAL A 139 -2.59 -16.26 5.80
CA VAL A 139 -2.51 -14.93 5.17
C VAL A 139 -1.27 -14.19 5.69
N GLN A 140 -1.08 -14.11 7.00
CA GLN A 140 0.08 -13.43 7.60
C GLN A 140 1.40 -14.04 7.14
N THR A 141 1.48 -15.37 7.10
CA THR A 141 2.67 -16.10 6.64
C THR A 141 3.00 -15.75 5.20
N TRP A 142 2.04 -15.88 4.28
CA TRP A 142 2.31 -15.64 2.87
C TRP A 142 2.60 -14.19 2.55
N VAL A 143 1.93 -13.22 3.17
CA VAL A 143 2.28 -11.80 2.96
C VAL A 143 3.67 -11.49 3.50
N SER A 144 4.05 -12.09 4.64
CA SER A 144 5.42 -11.95 5.18
C SER A 144 6.45 -12.58 4.23
N SER A 145 6.18 -13.76 3.67
CA SER A 145 7.03 -14.38 2.66
C SER A 145 7.17 -13.49 1.42
N ALA A 146 6.07 -12.93 0.90
CA ALA A 146 6.10 -12.03 -0.25
C ALA A 146 7.03 -10.83 -0.03
N LEU A 147 6.99 -10.25 1.18
CA LEU A 147 7.89 -9.15 1.56
C LEU A 147 9.35 -9.61 1.64
N THR A 148 9.61 -10.83 2.12
CA THR A 148 10.96 -11.42 2.10
C THR A 148 11.46 -11.59 0.67
N ASP A 149 10.68 -12.21 -0.22
CA ASP A 149 11.03 -12.43 -1.62
C ASP A 149 11.37 -11.10 -2.31
N GLU A 150 10.54 -10.07 -2.10
CA GLU A 150 10.79 -8.71 -2.60
C GLU A 150 12.13 -8.13 -2.10
N ASN A 151 12.50 -8.35 -0.84
CA ASN A 151 13.78 -7.89 -0.31
C ASN A 151 14.98 -8.70 -0.86
N THR A 152 14.82 -10.02 -1.04
CA THR A 152 15.84 -10.93 -1.59
C THR A 152 16.23 -10.60 -3.02
N CYS A 153 15.32 -10.05 -3.84
CA CYS A 153 15.63 -9.65 -5.23
C CYS A 153 16.92 -8.81 -5.34
N MET A 154 17.21 -7.97 -4.34
CA MET A 154 18.37 -7.07 -4.38
C MET A 154 19.72 -7.75 -4.10
N ASP A 155 19.74 -9.00 -3.64
CA ASP A 155 20.96 -9.73 -3.27
C ASP A 155 21.86 -10.00 -4.49
N GLY A 156 21.26 -10.29 -5.64
CA GLY A 156 21.98 -10.45 -6.92
C GLY A 156 22.69 -9.19 -7.41
N PHE A 157 22.35 -8.01 -6.84
CA PHE A 157 22.93 -6.71 -7.18
C PHE A 157 24.01 -6.24 -6.17
N GLY A 158 24.53 -7.16 -5.36
CA GLY A 158 25.63 -6.89 -4.42
C GLY A 158 26.97 -6.54 -5.08
N GLY A 159 27.75 -5.69 -4.41
CA GLY A 159 29.14 -5.37 -4.77
C GLY A 159 29.33 -4.19 -5.75
N LYS A 160 30.54 -3.61 -5.73
CA LYS A 160 30.90 -2.41 -6.52
C LYS A 160 30.71 -2.59 -8.03
N VAL A 161 30.87 -3.82 -8.54
CA VAL A 161 30.74 -4.13 -9.98
C VAL A 161 29.30 -4.02 -10.50
N MET A 162 28.31 -4.06 -9.60
CA MET A 162 26.88 -3.93 -9.89
C MET A 162 26.38 -2.48 -9.73
N GLU A 163 27.23 -1.54 -9.30
CA GLU A 163 26.83 -0.15 -9.18
C GLU A 163 26.50 0.47 -10.53
N GLY A 164 25.46 1.30 -10.55
CA GLY A 164 25.02 2.00 -11.74
C GLY A 164 23.51 2.05 -11.91
N ARG A 165 23.12 2.40 -13.15
CA ARG A 165 21.72 2.73 -13.49
C ARG A 165 20.79 1.52 -13.36
N VAL A 166 21.25 0.32 -13.73
CA VAL A 166 20.44 -0.91 -13.67
C VAL A 166 20.03 -1.21 -12.23
N LYS A 167 21.02 -1.36 -11.33
CA LYS A 167 20.78 -1.59 -9.89
C LYS A 167 19.88 -0.52 -9.27
N SER A 168 20.14 0.76 -9.56
CA SER A 168 19.36 1.87 -9.01
C SER A 168 17.90 1.81 -9.48
N SER A 169 17.68 1.49 -10.75
CA SER A 169 16.34 1.42 -11.33
C SER A 169 15.56 0.21 -10.83
N VAL A 170 16.20 -0.96 -10.69
CA VAL A 170 15.60 -2.16 -10.08
C VAL A 170 15.24 -1.88 -8.62
N ARG A 171 16.18 -1.33 -7.84
CA ARG A 171 15.96 -0.98 -6.42
C ARG A 171 14.73 -0.10 -6.24
N ALA A 172 14.55 0.93 -7.06
CA ALA A 172 13.40 1.81 -6.96
C ALA A 172 12.05 1.08 -7.09
N HIS A 173 11.94 0.16 -8.06
CA HIS A 173 10.72 -0.62 -8.26
C HIS A 173 10.49 -1.64 -7.13
N ILE A 174 11.57 -2.23 -6.64
CA ILE A 174 11.54 -3.25 -5.57
C ILE A 174 11.19 -2.63 -4.23
N THR A 175 11.81 -1.51 -3.89
CA THR A 175 11.44 -0.72 -2.71
C THR A 175 9.98 -0.28 -2.77
N SER A 176 9.49 0.14 -3.96
CA SER A 176 8.09 0.52 -4.12
C SER A 176 7.12 -0.62 -3.82
N VAL A 177 7.43 -1.86 -4.25
CA VAL A 177 6.56 -3.03 -3.96
C VAL A 177 6.69 -3.44 -2.49
N ALA A 178 7.91 -3.53 -1.95
CA ALA A 178 8.18 -3.87 -0.55
C ALA A 178 7.44 -2.95 0.43
N HIS A 179 7.37 -1.66 0.14
CA HIS A 179 6.67 -0.72 1.01
C HIS A 179 5.16 -0.93 1.03
N VAL A 180 4.52 -1.18 -0.12
CA VAL A 180 3.07 -1.44 -0.15
C VAL A 180 2.72 -2.82 0.40
N THR A 181 3.57 -3.83 0.20
CA THR A 181 3.43 -5.16 0.81
C THR A 181 3.59 -5.10 2.33
N SER A 182 4.57 -4.33 2.84
CA SER A 182 4.74 -4.08 4.28
C SER A 182 3.52 -3.40 4.90
N ASN A 183 2.95 -2.40 4.23
CA ASN A 183 1.72 -1.76 4.69
C ASN A 183 0.52 -2.74 4.66
N ALA A 184 0.42 -3.59 3.64
CA ALA A 184 -0.61 -4.62 3.58
C ALA A 184 -0.49 -5.62 4.76
N LEU A 185 0.73 -6.07 5.08
CA LEU A 185 0.99 -6.92 6.24
C LEU A 185 0.55 -6.26 7.55
N ALA A 186 0.87 -4.98 7.75
CA ALA A 186 0.46 -4.24 8.94
C ALA A 186 -1.08 -4.19 9.07
N LEU A 187 -1.79 -3.94 7.98
CA LEU A 187 -3.26 -3.89 7.96
C LEU A 187 -3.91 -5.27 8.16
N VAL A 188 -3.31 -6.34 7.62
CA VAL A 188 -3.72 -7.72 7.89
C VAL A 188 -3.55 -8.06 9.37
N ASN A 189 -2.40 -7.72 9.97
CA ASN A 189 -2.14 -7.93 11.39
C ASN A 189 -3.14 -7.17 12.28
N ASN A 190 -3.44 -5.91 11.93
CA ASN A 190 -4.45 -5.12 12.62
C ASN A 190 -5.87 -5.69 12.49
N PHE A 191 -6.19 -6.32 11.35
CA PHE A 191 -7.46 -7.00 11.15
C PHE A 191 -7.55 -8.27 12.03
N ALA A 192 -6.46 -9.04 12.11
CA ALA A 192 -6.36 -10.24 12.93
C ALA A 192 -6.55 -9.95 14.43
N GLN A 193 -5.96 -8.87 14.97
CA GLN A 193 -6.05 -8.52 16.39
C GLN A 193 -7.44 -8.08 16.86
N LYS A 194 -8.34 -7.74 15.93
CA LYS A 194 -9.68 -7.21 16.24
C LYS A 194 -10.80 -8.21 16.00
N HIS A 195 -10.44 -9.47 15.81
CA HIS A 195 -11.31 -10.64 15.69
C HIS A 195 -10.96 -11.67 16.76
#